data_AF-A0A538S4B5-F1
#
_entry.id   AF-A0A538S4B5-F1
#
_cell.length_a   1.000
_cell.length_b   1.000
_cell.length_c   1.000
_cell.angle_alpha   90.00
_cell.angle_beta   90.00
_cell.angle_gamma   90.00
#
_symmetry.space_group_name_H-M   'P 1'
#
loop_
_entity.id
_entity.type
_entity.pdbx_description
1 polymer ?
#
loop_
_entity_poly.entity_id
_entity_poly.type
_entity_poly.pdbx_seq_one_letter_code
_entity_poly.pdbx_strand_id
1 'polypeptide(L)'
;DTRLRRETIAARLEDGFLDATTLMEFLVAQGVPLRAAHEAVGKLVRLCEERRCRLADLPAEAYEAVRPGLGSGVYKVLGVANALAAFRSAGSTAPAEVD
;
A
#
# COMPACT_ATOMS: atom_id res chain seq x y z
N ASP A 1 9.79 -1.53 -33.30
CA ASP A 1 10.40 -0.67 -32.26
C ASP A 1 9.44 -0.64 -31.08
N THR A 2 9.86 -1.12 -29.91
CA THR A 2 9.00 -1.27 -28.72
C THR A 2 9.26 -0.12 -27.76
N ARG A 3 8.22 0.62 -27.36
CA ARG A 3 8.33 1.79 -26.49
C ARG A 3 7.36 1.71 -25.32
N LEU A 4 7.84 2.06 -24.13
CA LEU A 4 7.02 2.18 -22.93
C LEU A 4 6.30 3.53 -22.91
N ARG A 5 4.98 3.51 -22.66
CA ARG A 5 4.18 4.72 -22.43
C ARG A 5 4.30 5.16 -20.97
N ARG A 6 5.45 5.76 -20.61
CA ARG A 6 5.81 6.07 -19.22
C ARG A 6 4.75 6.90 -18.49
N GLU A 7 4.24 7.95 -19.13
CA GLU A 7 3.21 8.83 -18.55
C GLU A 7 1.91 8.06 -18.27
N THR A 8 1.46 7.23 -19.22
CA THR A 8 0.27 6.40 -19.05
C THR A 8 0.45 5.37 -17.93
N ILE A 9 1.63 4.78 -17.82
CA ILE A 9 1.93 3.82 -16.75
C ILE A 9 1.90 4.56 -15.40
N ALA A 10 2.65 5.65 -15.26
CA ALA A 10 2.76 6.42 -14.03
C ALA A 10 1.40 6.93 -13.52
N ALA A 11 0.55 7.43 -14.44
CA ALA A 11 -0.79 7.92 -14.10
C ALA A 11 -1.76 6.84 -13.58
N ARG A 12 -1.39 5.56 -13.67
CA ARG A 12 -2.24 4.41 -13.31
C ARG A 12 -1.69 3.57 -12.17
N LEU A 13 -0.46 3.83 -11.71
CA LEU A 13 0.19 2.99 -10.69
C LEU A 13 -0.60 2.96 -9.37
N GLU A 14 -1.20 4.09 -9.00
CA GLU A 14 -1.95 4.25 -7.75
C GLU A 14 -3.38 3.69 -7.81
N ASP A 15 -3.89 3.34 -9.01
CA ASP A 15 -5.25 2.81 -9.19
C ASP A 15 -5.39 1.37 -8.66
N GLY A 16 -4.28 0.64 -8.49
CA GLY A 16 -4.25 -0.80 -8.25
C GLY A 16 -3.98 -1.24 -6.80
N PHE A 17 -4.00 -0.33 -5.82
CA PHE A 17 -3.70 -0.63 -4.42
C PHE A 17 -2.37 -1.39 -4.21
N LEU A 18 -1.33 -1.03 -4.98
CA LEU A 18 -0.02 -1.70 -4.92
C LEU A 18 0.66 -1.59 -3.55
N ASP A 19 0.22 -0.64 -2.72
CA ASP A 19 0.64 -0.40 -1.35
C ASP A 19 -0.14 -1.22 -0.30
N ALA A 20 -1.17 -1.98 -0.70
CA ALA A 20 -1.95 -2.82 0.22
C ALA A 20 -1.09 -3.91 0.88
N THR A 21 -0.22 -4.58 0.11
CA THR A 21 0.67 -5.61 0.64
C THR A 21 1.67 -5.02 1.63
N THR A 22 2.24 -3.86 1.35
CA THR A 22 3.21 -3.21 2.25
C THR A 22 2.55 -2.62 3.48
N LEU A 23 1.28 -2.19 3.38
CA LEU A 23 0.46 -1.86 4.56
C LEU A 23 0.20 -3.09 5.44
N MET A 24 -0.06 -4.26 4.84
CA MET A 24 -0.21 -5.52 5.59
C MET A 24 1.10 -5.90 6.29
N GLU A 25 2.25 -5.79 5.61
CA GLU A 25 3.56 -6.05 6.22
C GLU A 25 3.89 -5.08 7.35
N PHE A 26 3.55 -3.80 7.19
CA PHE A 26 3.65 -2.79 8.25
C PHE A 26 2.86 -3.21 9.50
N LEU A 27 1.64 -3.69 9.32
CA LEU A 27 0.82 -4.23 10.42
C LEU A 27 1.48 -5.45 11.08
N VAL A 28 1.98 -6.38 10.28
CA VAL A 28 2.68 -7.57 10.79
C VAL A 28 3.91 -7.18 11.60
N ALA A 29 4.67 -6.19 11.17
CA ALA A 29 5.82 -5.66 11.90
C ALA A 29 5.45 -5.03 13.25
N GLN A 30 4.20 -4.57 13.40
CA GLN A 30 3.64 -4.09 14.68
C GLN A 30 3.06 -5.21 15.55
N GLY A 31 3.29 -6.48 15.20
CA GLY A 31 2.83 -7.64 15.97
C GLY A 31 1.42 -8.12 15.62
N VAL A 32 0.82 -7.63 14.53
CA VAL A 32 -0.49 -8.13 14.08
C VAL A 32 -0.32 -9.50 13.42
N PRO A 33 -1.10 -10.52 13.80
CA PRO A 33 -1.10 -11.79 13.08
C PRO A 33 -1.44 -11.58 11.59
N LEU A 34 -0.67 -12.20 10.68
CA LEU A 34 -0.81 -12.02 9.23
C LEU A 34 -2.25 -12.13 8.73
N ARG A 35 -3.01 -13.12 9.21
CA ARG A 35 -4.42 -13.31 8.86
C ARG A 35 -5.28 -12.09 9.22
N ALA A 36 -5.08 -11.52 10.41
CA ALA A 36 -5.80 -10.34 10.86
C ALA A 36 -5.37 -9.07 10.12
N ALA A 37 -4.08 -8.95 9.81
CA ALA A 37 -3.55 -7.85 8.99
C ALA A 37 -4.16 -7.88 7.58
N HIS A 38 -4.17 -9.05 6.94
CA HIS A 38 -4.77 -9.24 5.62
C HIS A 38 -6.27 -8.92 5.62
N GLU A 39 -7.03 -9.36 6.64
CA GLU A 39 -8.45 -9.04 6.76
C GLU A 39 -8.69 -7.52 6.93
N ALA A 40 -7.90 -6.85 7.76
CA ALA A 40 -7.99 -5.40 7.98
C ALA A 40 -7.72 -4.62 6.69
N VAL A 41 -6.63 -4.95 5.97
CA VAL A 41 -6.31 -4.31 4.70
C VAL A 41 -7.38 -4.59 3.66
N GLY A 42 -7.91 -5.82 3.58
CA GLY A 42 -9.01 -6.15 2.66
C GLY A 42 -10.27 -5.30 2.90
N LYS A 43 -10.61 -5.01 4.16
CA LYS A 43 -11.72 -4.09 4.50
C LYS A 43 -11.44 -2.67 4.01
N LEU A 44 -10.21 -2.18 4.16
CA LEU A 44 -9.81 -0.85 3.71
C LEU A 44 -9.81 -0.74 2.19
N VAL A 45 -9.29 -1.74 1.48
CA VAL A 45 -9.30 -1.80 0.01
C VAL A 45 -10.74 -1.80 -0.50
N ARG A 46 -11.61 -2.63 0.06
CA ARG A 46 -13.04 -2.63 -0.29
C ARG A 46 -13.68 -1.25 -0.05
N LEU A 47 -13.39 -0.59 1.06
CA LEU A 47 -13.88 0.76 1.34
C LEU A 47 -13.41 1.77 0.29
N CYS A 48 -12.15 1.65 -0.14
CA CYS A 48 -11.57 2.48 -1.19
C CYS A 48 -12.26 2.24 -2.55
N GLU A 49 -12.52 0.99 -2.92
CA GLU A 49 -13.26 0.65 -4.14
C GLU A 49 -14.68 1.25 -4.14
N GLU A 50 -15.39 1.13 -3.02
CA GLU A 50 -16.73 1.69 -2.84
C GLU A 50 -16.73 3.23 -2.95
N ARG A 51 -15.69 3.89 -2.46
CA ARG A 51 -15.53 5.36 -2.47
C ARG A 51 -14.80 5.90 -3.71
N ARG A 52 -14.25 5.03 -4.55
CA ARG A 52 -13.36 5.36 -5.66
C ARG A 52 -12.20 6.29 -5.23
N CYS A 53 -11.56 5.94 -4.14
CA CYS A 53 -10.38 6.63 -3.63
C CYS A 53 -9.22 5.66 -3.41
N ARG A 54 -8.03 6.18 -3.12
CA ARG A 54 -6.85 5.37 -2.79
C ARG A 54 -6.80 5.10 -1.30
N LEU A 55 -5.95 4.15 -0.88
CA LEU A 55 -5.65 3.97 0.54
C LEU A 55 -5.15 5.31 1.13
N ALA A 56 -4.16 5.96 0.51
CA ALA A 56 -3.63 7.25 0.97
C ALA A 56 -4.66 8.39 1.10
N ASP A 57 -5.83 8.28 0.45
CA ASP A 57 -6.90 9.27 0.52
C ASP A 57 -7.89 9.02 1.68
N LEU A 58 -7.86 7.83 2.29
CA LEU A 58 -8.71 7.54 3.43
C LEU A 58 -8.30 8.42 4.61
N PRO A 59 -9.27 8.93 5.39
CA PRO A 59 -8.97 9.72 6.58
C PRO A 59 -8.59 8.77 7.74
N ALA A 60 -7.85 9.28 8.73
CA ALA A 60 -7.28 8.48 9.82
C ALA A 60 -8.37 7.65 10.56
N GLU A 61 -9.57 8.19 10.66
CA GLU A 61 -10.73 7.58 11.30
C GLU A 61 -11.16 6.27 10.61
N ALA A 62 -10.98 6.16 9.29
CA ALA A 62 -11.29 4.92 8.56
C ALA A 62 -10.36 3.78 8.99
N TYR A 63 -9.09 4.09 9.27
CA TYR A 63 -8.13 3.13 9.79
C TYR A 63 -8.43 2.74 11.23
N GLU A 64 -8.69 3.73 12.09
CA GLU A 64 -9.07 3.51 13.48
C GLU A 64 -10.34 2.65 13.61
N ALA A 65 -11.31 2.85 12.72
CA ALA A 65 -12.55 2.06 12.68
C ALA A 65 -12.31 0.59 12.30
N VAL A 66 -11.31 0.30 11.47
CA VAL A 66 -10.93 -1.08 11.12
C VAL A 66 -10.13 -1.72 12.25
N ARG A 67 -9.22 -0.96 12.87
CA ARG A 67 -8.42 -1.40 14.01
C ARG A 67 -7.95 -0.21 14.84
N PRO A 68 -8.29 -0.15 16.14
CA PRO A 68 -7.78 0.90 17.02
C PRO A 68 -6.25 0.96 17.02
N GLY A 69 -5.71 2.17 16.91
CA GLY A 69 -4.27 2.46 16.82
C GLY A 69 -3.68 2.34 15.43
N LEU A 70 -4.46 1.94 14.41
CA LEU A 70 -3.95 1.79 13.04
C LEU A 70 -3.71 3.13 12.35
N GLY A 71 -4.45 4.20 12.66
CA GLY A 71 -4.27 5.49 11.99
C GLY A 71 -2.89 6.11 12.19
N SER A 72 -2.16 5.68 13.23
CA SER A 72 -0.82 6.18 13.52
C SER A 72 0.22 5.59 12.57
N GLY A 73 0.76 6.43 11.69
CA GLY A 73 1.93 6.11 10.87
C GLY A 73 1.65 5.39 9.56
N VAL A 74 0.40 5.03 9.25
CA VAL A 74 0.04 4.38 7.97
C VAL A 74 0.42 5.23 6.75
N TYR A 75 0.25 6.55 6.82
CA TYR A 75 0.64 7.44 5.72
C TYR A 75 2.14 7.46 5.40
N LYS A 76 2.99 6.91 6.29
CA LYS A 76 4.43 6.75 6.02
C LYS A 76 4.73 5.56 5.10
N VAL A 77 3.80 4.63 4.95
CA VAL A 77 3.98 3.39 4.15
C VAL A 77 3.07 3.30 2.93
N LEU A 78 2.10 4.20 2.81
CA LEU A 78 1.15 4.25 1.68
C LEU A 78 1.75 4.94 0.46
N GLY A 79 1.25 4.58 -0.72
CA GLY A 79 1.70 5.05 -2.03
C GLY A 79 2.75 4.14 -2.67
N VAL A 80 2.74 4.12 -4.00
CA VAL A 80 3.54 3.17 -4.80
C VAL A 80 5.05 3.35 -4.56
N ALA A 81 5.50 4.60 -4.42
CA ALA A 81 6.92 4.88 -4.15
C ALA A 81 7.41 4.27 -2.83
N ASN A 82 6.58 4.34 -1.78
CA ASN A 82 6.89 3.75 -0.49
C ASN A 82 6.83 2.22 -0.56
N ALA A 83 5.86 1.67 -1.31
CA ALA A 83 5.76 0.23 -1.53
C ALA A 83 7.00 -0.34 -2.23
N LEU A 84 7.49 0.33 -3.28
CA LEU A 84 8.73 -0.05 -3.97
C LEU A 84 9.95 -0.01 -3.04
N ALA A 85 10.07 1.03 -2.20
CA ALA A 85 11.17 1.16 -1.25
C ALA A 85 11.13 0.14 -0.10
N ALA A 86 9.96 -0.46 0.18
CA ALA A 86 9.80 -1.47 1.22
C ALA A 86 10.41 -2.82 0.84
N PHE A 87 10.41 -3.18 -0.45
CA PHE A 87 11.01 -4.40 -0.95
C PHE A 87 12.53 -4.25 -1.02
N ARG A 88 13.28 -4.96 -0.16
CA ARG A 88 14.75 -4.83 -0.04
C ARG A 88 15.50 -6.15 -0.18
N SER A 89 14.83 -7.20 -0.64
CA SER A 89 15.51 -8.47 -0.94
C SER A 89 16.30 -8.36 -2.23
N ALA A 90 17.38 -9.15 -2.34
CA ALA A 90 18.18 -9.23 -3.56
C ALA A 90 17.30 -9.48 -4.79
N GLY A 91 17.39 -8.60 -5.79
CA GLY A 91 16.62 -8.69 -7.04
C GLY A 91 15.14 -8.30 -6.92
N SER A 92 14.78 -7.55 -5.89
CA SER A 92 13.42 -6.99 -5.73
C SER A 92 13.20 -5.74 -6.59
N THR A 93 12.08 -5.04 -6.36
CA THR A 93 11.66 -3.88 -7.15
C THR A 93 12.14 -2.53 -6.60
N ALA A 94 12.87 -2.49 -5.48
CA ALA A 94 13.48 -1.25 -5.02
C ALA A 94 14.49 -0.72 -6.04
N PRO A 95 14.59 0.62 -6.24
CA PRO A 95 15.57 1.22 -7.15
C PRO A 95 16.99 0.70 -6.95
N ALA A 96 17.42 0.51 -5.69
CA ALA A 96 18.75 -0.01 -5.37
C ALA A 96 19.03 -1.45 -5.85
N GLU A 97 18.01 -2.21 -6.22
CA GLU A 97 18.11 -3.61 -6.69
C GLU A 97 17.99 -3.75 -8.22
N VAL A 98 17.72 -2.64 -8.92
CA VAL A 98 17.47 -2.64 -10.38
C VAL A 98 18.28 -1.59 -11.15
N ASP A 99 18.78 -0.55 -10.47
CA ASP A 99 19.57 0.53 -11.07
C ASP A 99 21.03 0.13 -11.38
#